data_AF-A0A6P1BA28-F1
#
_entry.id   AF-A0A6P1BA28-F1
#
_cell.length_a   1.000
_cell.length_b   1.000
_cell.length_c   1.000
_cell.angle_alpha   90.00
_cell.angle_beta   90.00
_cell.angle_gamma   90.00
#
_symmetry.space_group_name_H-M   'P 1'
#
loop_
_entity.id
_entity.type
_entity.pdbx_description
1 polymer ?
#
loop_
_entity_poly.entity_id
_entity_poly.type
_entity_poly.pdbx_seq_one_letter_code
_entity_poly.pdbx_strand_id
1 'polypeptide(L)'
;MHGSFASVRPSEVASIERLLDSGLTPWRRIILSARDNVWSLVDACDYEWLSKNTWNVSWGSRTPWQLYAKRNVGPERATLRQHREIKIVRDPRSERFMRTHHVDHGNGQTLDNRDDNLAWCTHKQNMKNRRPRAAIPSLEQIVLELMRVHDIPFPQEVPF
;
A
#
# COMPACT_ATOMS: atom_id res chain seq x y z
N MET A 1 8.22 23.97 -0.52
CA MET A 1 7.83 23.74 0.89
C MET A 1 8.16 22.30 1.22
N HIS A 2 9.15 22.05 2.07
CA HIS A 2 9.39 20.72 2.62
C HIS A 2 8.39 20.54 3.77
N GLY A 3 7.27 19.89 3.48
CA GLY A 3 6.31 19.52 4.51
C GLY A 3 6.99 18.50 5.43
N SER A 4 7.41 18.94 6.62
CA SER A 4 7.73 18.02 7.69
C SER A 4 6.43 17.32 8.05
N PHE A 5 6.31 16.04 7.72
CA PHE A 5 5.14 15.29 8.15
C PHE A 5 5.22 15.11 9.66
N ALA A 6 4.16 15.53 10.38
CA ALA A 6 4.07 15.30 11.81
C ALA A 6 4.10 13.78 12.09
N SER A 7 4.83 13.38 13.14
CA SER A 7 4.81 11.99 13.59
C SER A 7 3.42 11.64 14.12
N VAL A 8 2.89 10.49 13.72
CA VAL A 8 1.65 9.93 14.27
C VAL A 8 1.92 9.43 15.69
N ARG A 9 1.00 9.70 16.63
CA ARG A 9 1.17 9.29 18.03
C ARG A 9 0.93 7.78 18.18
N PRO A 10 1.60 7.08 19.10
CA PRO A 10 1.41 5.63 19.28
C PRO A 10 -0.03 5.19 19.51
N SER A 11 -0.82 5.97 20.29
CA SER A 11 -2.25 5.69 20.52
C SER A 11 -3.08 5.83 19.24
N GLU A 12 -2.68 6.72 18.34
CA GLU A 12 -3.32 6.89 17.04
C GLU A 12 -3.01 5.70 16.13
N VAL A 13 -1.76 5.23 16.12
CA VAL A 13 -1.37 4.03 15.37
C VAL A 13 -2.22 2.82 15.80
N ALA A 14 -2.29 2.54 17.11
CA ALA A 14 -3.07 1.40 17.61
C ALA A 14 -4.56 1.48 17.22
N SER A 15 -5.12 2.68 17.19
CA SER A 15 -6.51 2.90 16.82
C SER A 15 -6.74 2.77 15.31
N ILE A 16 -5.81 3.26 14.48
CA ILE A 16 -5.80 3.04 13.02
C ILE A 16 -5.77 1.54 12.72
N GLU A 17 -4.88 0.81 13.37
CA GLU A 17 -4.73 -0.63 13.19
C GLU A 17 -6.01 -1.39 13.53
N ARG A 18 -6.62 -1.11 14.69
CA ARG A 18 -7.92 -1.69 15.08
C ARG A 18 -9.02 -1.35 14.08
N LEU A 19 -9.04 -0.11 13.60
CA LEU A 19 -10.05 0.35 12.65
C LEU A 19 -9.91 -0.39 11.30
N LEU A 20 -8.70 -0.55 10.77
CA LEU A 20 -8.46 -1.29 9.53
C LEU A 20 -8.78 -2.79 9.66
N ASP A 21 -8.61 -3.37 10.84
CA ASP A 21 -8.94 -4.77 11.10
C ASP A 21 -10.45 -4.99 11.27
N SER A 22 -11.17 -4.00 11.80
CA SER A 22 -12.61 -4.09 12.07
C SER A 22 -13.48 -4.29 10.82
N GLY A 23 -12.98 -3.91 9.64
CA GLY A 23 -13.74 -3.93 8.40
C GLY A 23 -14.74 -2.79 8.26
N LEU A 24 -14.72 -1.80 9.17
CA LEU A 24 -15.61 -0.63 9.15
C LEU A 24 -15.13 0.50 8.23
N THR A 25 -14.02 0.31 7.52
CA THR A 25 -13.51 1.29 6.55
C THR A 25 -13.47 0.70 5.16
N PRO A 26 -13.51 1.55 4.11
CA PRO A 26 -13.32 1.09 2.73
C PRO A 26 -11.89 0.58 2.45
N TRP A 27 -11.01 0.54 3.46
CA TRP A 27 -9.65 0.03 3.36
C TRP A 27 -9.42 -1.08 4.39
N ARG A 28 -8.40 -1.91 4.15
CA ARG A 28 -7.96 -2.95 5.07
C ARG A 28 -6.44 -3.01 5.05
N ARG A 29 -5.86 -3.57 6.11
CA ARG A 29 -4.44 -3.92 6.14
C ARG A 29 -4.22 -5.41 5.89
N ILE A 30 -3.17 -5.73 5.14
CA ILE A 30 -2.64 -7.10 5.05
C ILE A 30 -1.29 -7.12 5.75
N ILE A 31 -1.17 -7.94 6.79
CA ILE A 31 0.09 -8.09 7.53
C ILE A 31 1.11 -8.84 6.67
N LEU A 32 2.29 -8.26 6.51
CA LEU A 32 3.42 -8.80 5.74
C LEU A 32 4.52 -9.36 6.65
N SER A 33 4.73 -8.75 7.81
CA SER A 33 5.58 -9.24 8.90
C SER A 33 5.02 -8.77 10.24
N ALA A 34 4.46 -9.70 11.04
CA ALA A 34 3.99 -9.37 12.38
C ALA A 34 5.15 -8.98 13.32
N ARG A 35 6.31 -9.63 13.16
CA ARG A 35 7.52 -9.37 13.96
C ARG A 35 8.02 -7.93 13.81
N ASP A 36 8.02 -7.44 12.57
CA ASP A 36 8.57 -6.12 12.23
C ASP A 36 7.48 -5.05 12.09
N ASN A 37 6.23 -5.39 12.43
CA ASN A 37 5.02 -4.59 12.21
C ASN A 37 4.91 -4.00 10.79
N VAL A 38 5.17 -4.80 9.76
CA VAL A 38 5.05 -4.38 8.36
C VAL A 38 3.74 -4.88 7.78
N TRP A 39 2.98 -3.98 7.18
CA TRP A 39 1.68 -4.25 6.57
C TRP A 39 1.50 -3.42 5.30
N SER A 40 0.58 -3.82 4.42
CA SER A 40 0.14 -3.03 3.27
C SER A 40 -1.30 -2.60 3.39
N LEU A 41 -1.59 -1.38 2.92
CA LEU A 41 -2.95 -0.84 2.82
C LEU A 41 -3.56 -1.25 1.48
N VAL A 42 -4.78 -1.75 1.48
CA VAL A 42 -5.52 -2.17 0.28
C VAL A 42 -6.98 -1.73 0.39
N ASP A 43 -7.69 -1.67 -0.73
CA ASP A 43 -9.13 -1.47 -0.72
C ASP A 43 -9.84 -2.69 -0.11
N ALA A 44 -10.91 -2.45 0.65
CA ALA A 44 -11.66 -3.50 1.33
C ALA A 44 -12.25 -4.53 0.36
N CYS A 45 -12.63 -4.12 -0.84
CA CYS A 45 -13.11 -5.00 -1.90
C CYS A 45 -12.01 -5.87 -2.54
N ASP A 46 -10.73 -5.55 -2.34
CA ASP A 46 -9.62 -6.43 -2.75
C ASP A 46 -9.12 -7.35 -1.64
N TYR A 47 -9.45 -7.04 -0.40
CA TYR A 47 -8.92 -7.74 0.78
C TYR A 47 -9.20 -9.25 0.74
N GLU A 48 -10.43 -9.65 0.40
CA GLU A 48 -10.83 -11.06 0.49
C GLU A 48 -9.99 -11.97 -0.42
N TRP A 49 -9.72 -11.55 -1.65
CA TRP A 49 -8.94 -12.35 -2.59
C TRP A 49 -7.43 -12.18 -2.41
N LEU A 50 -6.96 -11.00 -1.97
CA LEU A 50 -5.55 -10.78 -1.68
C LEU A 50 -5.07 -11.53 -0.44
N SER A 51 -5.89 -11.60 0.60
CA SER A 51 -5.56 -12.21 1.90
C SER A 51 -5.48 -13.74 1.85
N LYS A 52 -6.04 -14.36 0.81
CA LYS A 52 -5.87 -15.81 0.53
C LYS A 52 -4.42 -16.19 0.22
N ASN A 53 -3.58 -15.21 -0.13
CA ASN A 53 -2.18 -15.42 -0.46
C ASN A 53 -1.26 -15.05 0.71
N THR A 54 -0.16 -15.78 0.86
CA THR A 54 0.94 -15.39 1.76
C THR A 54 1.86 -14.39 1.07
N TRP A 55 1.93 -13.19 1.63
CA TRP A 55 2.78 -12.11 1.16
C TRP A 55 4.05 -12.00 2.01
N ASN A 56 5.17 -11.66 1.36
CA ASN A 56 6.47 -11.44 1.98
C ASN A 56 6.95 -10.02 1.70
N VAL A 57 7.76 -9.48 2.61
CA VAL A 57 8.42 -8.19 2.43
C VAL A 57 9.62 -8.33 1.48
N SER A 58 9.81 -7.36 0.60
CA SER A 58 11.01 -7.22 -0.22
C SER A 58 11.45 -5.77 -0.32
N TRP A 59 12.76 -5.56 -0.36
CA TRP A 59 13.36 -4.23 -0.43
C TRP A 59 13.51 -3.74 -1.88
N GLY A 60 13.31 -2.45 -2.10
CA GLY A 60 13.63 -1.80 -3.36
C GLY A 60 15.12 -1.83 -3.65
N SER A 61 15.54 -2.37 -4.80
CA SER A 61 16.97 -2.51 -5.13
C SER A 61 17.70 -1.17 -5.30
N ARG A 62 17.01 -0.15 -5.83
CA ARG A 62 17.56 1.20 -6.05
C ARG A 62 17.13 2.21 -4.96
N THR A 63 16.28 1.76 -4.06
CA THR A 63 15.60 2.55 -3.03
C THR A 63 15.46 1.67 -1.79
N PRO A 64 16.57 1.38 -1.07
CA PRO A 64 16.61 0.39 0.01
C PRO A 64 15.79 0.77 1.25
N TRP A 65 14.99 1.83 1.17
CA TRP A 65 13.98 2.21 2.16
C TRP A 65 12.55 1.89 1.73
N GLN A 66 12.34 1.56 0.46
CA GLN A 66 11.03 1.14 -0.04
C GLN A 66 10.84 -0.35 0.21
N LEU A 67 9.68 -0.68 0.78
CA LEU A 67 9.24 -2.04 1.02
C LEU A 67 8.12 -2.40 0.06
N TYR A 68 8.15 -3.62 -0.47
CA TYR A 68 7.14 -4.12 -1.37
C TYR A 68 6.60 -5.44 -0.84
N ALA A 69 5.27 -5.58 -0.83
CA ALA A 69 4.62 -6.87 -0.71
C ALA A 69 4.85 -7.69 -1.99
N LYS A 70 5.41 -8.89 -1.84
CA LYS A 70 5.62 -9.85 -2.94
C LYS A 70 5.20 -11.26 -2.58
N ARG A 71 4.89 -12.05 -3.59
CA ARG A 71 4.80 -13.51 -3.53
C ARG A 71 5.50 -14.12 -4.74
N ASN A 72 5.82 -15.40 -4.67
CA ASN A 72 6.34 -16.14 -5.81
C ASN A 72 5.21 -16.96 -6.43
N VAL A 73 5.10 -16.96 -7.75
CA VAL A 73 4.05 -17.66 -8.50
C VAL A 73 4.65 -18.61 -9.54
N GLY A 74 3.92 -19.69 -9.81
CA GLY A 74 4.31 -20.69 -10.80
C GLY A 74 5.52 -21.56 -10.41
N PRO A 75 5.86 -22.57 -11.24
CA PRO A 75 6.95 -23.50 -10.98
C PRO A 75 8.33 -22.81 -10.96
N GLU A 76 8.50 -21.77 -11.77
CA GLU A 76 9.74 -20.98 -11.82
C GLU A 76 9.88 -19.98 -10.67
N ARG A 77 8.89 -19.91 -9.76
CA ARG A 77 8.86 -19.00 -8.61
C ARG A 77 9.03 -17.53 -9.01
N ALA A 78 8.41 -17.13 -10.13
CA ALA A 78 8.42 -15.75 -10.61
C ALA A 78 7.89 -14.81 -9.53
N THR A 79 8.56 -13.67 -9.32
CA THR A 79 8.12 -12.69 -8.31
C THR A 79 6.94 -11.88 -8.83
N LEU A 80 5.81 -11.94 -8.13
CA LEU A 80 4.64 -11.08 -8.32
C LEU A 80 4.51 -10.12 -7.14
N ARG A 81 4.44 -8.82 -7.41
CA ARG A 81 4.22 -7.78 -6.40
C ARG A 81 2.74 -7.45 -6.26
N GLN A 82 2.30 -7.16 -5.04
CA GLN A 82 0.88 -6.98 -4.70
C GLN A 82 0.19 -5.91 -5.54
N HIS A 83 0.79 -4.72 -5.66
CA HIS A 83 0.27 -3.63 -6.50
C HIS A 83 0.04 -4.05 -7.96
N ARG A 84 0.90 -4.94 -8.50
CA ARG A 84 0.80 -5.36 -9.88
C ARG A 84 -0.34 -6.37 -10.06
N GLU A 85 -0.51 -7.25 -9.09
CA GLU A 85 -1.64 -8.19 -9.09
C GLU A 85 -2.97 -7.45 -9.04
N ILE A 86 -3.09 -6.43 -8.19
CA ILE A 86 -4.28 -5.57 -8.12
C ILE A 86 -4.58 -4.91 -9.46
N LYS A 87 -3.60 -4.25 -10.10
CA LYS A 87 -3.85 -3.63 -11.42
C LYS A 87 -4.18 -4.62 -12.51
N ILE A 88 -3.62 -5.83 -12.49
CA ILE A 88 -3.98 -6.88 -13.46
C ILE A 88 -5.47 -7.25 -13.31
N VAL A 89 -5.98 -7.35 -12.08
CA VAL A 89 -7.39 -7.69 -11.81
C VAL A 89 -8.33 -6.51 -12.09
N ARG A 90 -7.96 -5.30 -11.64
CA ARG A 90 -8.78 -4.07 -11.71
C ARG A 90 -8.80 -3.42 -13.09
N ASP A 91 -7.68 -3.44 -13.80
CA ASP A 91 -7.51 -2.83 -15.12
C ASP A 91 -6.67 -3.76 -16.03
N PRO A 92 -7.26 -4.92 -16.43
CA PRO A 92 -6.58 -5.89 -17.26
C PRO A 92 -6.23 -5.30 -18.63
N ARG A 93 -4.99 -5.54 -19.07
CA ARG A 93 -4.48 -5.10 -20.37
C ARG A 93 -3.91 -6.29 -21.14
N SER A 94 -3.58 -6.09 -22.41
CA SER A 94 -2.91 -7.13 -23.18
C SER A 94 -1.56 -7.50 -22.55
N GLU A 95 -1.14 -8.75 -22.68
CA GLU A 95 0.18 -9.20 -22.18
C GLU A 95 1.32 -8.35 -22.74
N ARG A 96 1.22 -7.97 -24.03
CA ARG A 96 2.18 -7.07 -24.67
C ARG A 96 2.27 -5.72 -23.94
N PHE A 97 1.12 -5.14 -23.58
CA PHE A 97 1.08 -3.89 -22.81
C PHE A 97 1.68 -4.09 -21.42
N MET A 98 1.23 -5.11 -20.69
CA MET A 98 1.68 -5.35 -19.30
C MET A 98 3.18 -5.64 -19.23
N ARG A 99 3.78 -6.29 -20.23
CA ARG A 99 5.23 -6.53 -20.29
C ARG A 99 6.06 -5.26 -20.41
N THR A 100 5.52 -4.19 -21.01
CA THR A 100 6.26 -2.94 -21.24
C THR A 100 5.87 -1.82 -20.27
N HIS A 101 4.83 -2.04 -19.46
CA HIS A 101 4.33 -1.08 -18.48
C HIS A 101 4.60 -1.53 -17.04
N HIS A 102 4.94 -0.54 -16.23
CA HIS A 102 5.06 -0.66 -14.79
C HIS A 102 3.75 -0.22 -14.13
N VAL A 103 3.60 -0.57 -12.86
CA VAL A 103 2.56 0.00 -12.01
C VAL A 103 3.27 0.92 -11.04
N ASP A 104 2.87 2.19 -11.05
CA ASP A 104 3.41 3.26 -10.22
C ASP A 104 2.49 3.54 -9.04
N HIS A 105 3.09 4.00 -7.94
CA HIS A 105 2.41 4.46 -6.73
C HIS A 105 2.36 5.99 -6.76
N GLY A 106 1.18 6.57 -6.93
CA GLY A 106 1.00 8.02 -7.10
C GLY A 106 1.62 8.84 -5.96
N ASN A 107 1.48 8.38 -4.72
CA ASN A 107 2.08 8.99 -3.53
C ASN A 107 3.51 8.53 -3.21
N GLY A 108 4.06 7.57 -3.96
CA GLY A 108 5.39 6.98 -3.76
C GLY A 108 5.50 5.99 -2.59
N GLN A 109 4.42 5.77 -1.82
CA GLN A 109 4.37 4.81 -0.73
C GLN A 109 4.07 3.42 -1.31
N THR A 110 5.07 2.55 -1.33
CA THR A 110 5.04 1.27 -2.06
C THR A 110 4.20 0.17 -1.39
N LEU A 111 3.76 0.42 -0.15
CA LEU A 111 2.82 -0.42 0.59
C LEU A 111 1.39 0.14 0.60
N ASP A 112 1.14 1.31 0.01
CA ASP A 112 -0.21 1.83 -0.24
C ASP A 112 -0.72 1.31 -1.58
N ASN A 113 -1.38 0.17 -1.54
CA ASN A 113 -1.80 -0.60 -2.72
C ASN A 113 -3.28 -0.42 -3.06
N ARG A 114 -3.93 0.65 -2.57
CA ARG A 114 -5.28 1.04 -3.01
C ARG A 114 -5.29 1.35 -4.51
N ASP A 115 -6.33 0.95 -5.23
CA ASP A 115 -6.39 1.05 -6.70
C ASP A 115 -6.32 2.50 -7.18
N ASP A 116 -6.89 3.45 -6.41
CA ASP A 116 -6.85 4.89 -6.68
C ASP A 116 -5.41 5.47 -6.68
N ASN A 117 -4.50 4.85 -5.92
CA ASN A 117 -3.09 5.22 -5.83
C ASN A 117 -2.23 4.50 -6.90
N LEU A 118 -2.79 3.56 -7.65
CA LEU A 118 -2.04 2.72 -8.59
C LEU A 118 -2.38 3.03 -10.05
N ALA A 119 -1.34 3.25 -10.86
CA ALA A 119 -1.51 3.52 -12.29
C ALA A 119 -0.54 2.73 -13.17
N TRP A 120 -1.01 2.25 -14.33
CA TRP A 120 -0.12 1.77 -15.38
C TRP A 120 0.69 2.94 -15.95
N CYS A 121 2.00 2.77 -16.07
CA CYS A 121 2.89 3.80 -16.60
C CYS A 121 4.01 3.19 -17.45
N THR A 122 4.54 3.99 -18.37
CA THR A 122 5.78 3.63 -19.07
C THR A 122 6.97 3.73 -18.12
N HIS A 123 8.08 3.11 -18.50
CA HIS A 123 9.35 3.24 -17.78
C HIS A 123 9.77 4.71 -17.57
N LYS A 124 9.62 5.55 -18.60
CA LYS A 124 9.98 6.98 -18.53
C LYS A 124 9.10 7.73 -17.52
N GLN A 125 7.79 7.46 -17.51
CA GLN A 125 6.87 8.06 -16.53
C GLN A 125 7.19 7.58 -15.12
N ASN A 126 7.41 6.27 -14.90
CA ASN A 126 7.81 5.72 -13.62
C ASN A 126 9.09 6.37 -13.06
N MET A 127 10.08 6.60 -13.93
CA MET A 127 11.31 7.30 -13.53
C MET A 127 11.06 8.75 -13.15
N LYS A 128 10.21 9.46 -13.90
CA LYS A 128 9.85 10.86 -13.65
C LYS A 128 9.04 11.01 -12.35
N ASN A 129 8.20 10.04 -12.01
CA ASN A 129 7.33 10.07 -10.84
C ASN A 129 8.05 9.75 -9.53
N ARG A 130 9.35 9.40 -9.57
CA ARG A 130 10.12 9.08 -8.36
C ARG A 130 10.12 10.26 -7.39
N ARG A 131 9.76 9.98 -6.15
CA ARG A 131 9.75 10.94 -5.05
C ARG A 131 10.95 10.73 -4.12
N PRO A 132 11.56 11.81 -3.59
CA PRO A 132 12.54 11.68 -2.53
C PRO A 132 11.87 11.11 -1.27
N ARG A 133 12.62 10.34 -0.45
CA ARG A 133 12.07 9.70 0.76
C ARG A 133 11.30 10.66 1.67
N ALA A 134 11.82 11.87 1.86
CA ALA A 134 11.23 12.88 2.73
C ALA A 134 9.85 13.39 2.26
N ALA A 135 9.47 13.15 1.01
CA ALA A 135 8.18 13.56 0.44
C ALA A 135 7.15 12.41 0.39
N ILE A 136 7.50 11.22 0.88
CA ILE A 136 6.63 10.05 0.87
C ILE A 136 6.00 9.92 2.26
N PRO A 137 4.66 9.96 2.38
CA PRO A 137 3.99 9.80 3.67
C PRO A 137 4.06 8.34 4.17
N SER A 138 4.00 8.16 5.49
CA SER A 138 3.81 6.83 6.09
C SER A 138 2.40 6.30 5.83
N LEU A 139 2.17 4.99 6.01
CA LEU A 139 0.83 4.42 5.87
C LEU A 139 -0.15 5.00 6.89
N GLU A 140 0.31 5.24 8.11
CA GLU A 140 -0.50 5.83 9.18
C GLU A 140 -0.90 7.26 8.82
N GLN A 141 0.01 8.05 8.25
CA GLN A 141 -0.30 9.40 7.76
C GLN A 141 -1.32 9.38 6.62
N ILE A 142 -1.19 8.43 5.69
CA ILE A 142 -2.16 8.23 4.62
C ILE A 142 -3.53 7.89 5.20
N VAL A 143 -3.61 6.96 6.16
CA VAL A 143 -4.89 6.56 6.76
C VAL A 143 -5.54 7.70 7.53
N LEU A 144 -4.78 8.48 8.30
CA LEU A 144 -5.31 9.67 8.97
C LEU A 144 -5.89 10.68 7.99
N GLU A 145 -5.18 10.94 6.89
CA GLU A 145 -5.67 11.83 5.84
C GLU A 145 -6.95 11.29 5.19
N LEU A 146 -7.00 10.00 4.91
CA LEU A 146 -8.16 9.34 4.35
C LEU A 146 -9.37 9.39 5.30
N MET A 147 -9.17 9.11 6.59
CA MET A 147 -10.23 9.23 7.59
C MET A 147 -10.77 10.66 7.66
N ARG A 148 -9.89 11.66 7.58
CA ARG A 148 -10.28 13.08 7.55
C ARG A 148 -11.09 13.42 6.29
N VAL A 149 -10.67 12.95 5.12
CA VAL A 149 -11.35 13.24 3.84
C VAL A 149 -12.72 12.55 3.75
N HIS A 150 -12.87 11.39 4.37
CA HIS A 150 -14.09 10.59 4.34
C HIS A 150 -14.98 10.75 5.59
N ASP A 151 -14.69 11.75 6.45
CA ASP A 151 -15.41 12.02 7.70
C ASP A 151 -15.59 10.76 8.59
N ILE A 152 -14.60 9.86 8.59
CA ILE A 152 -14.62 8.66 9.42
C ILE A 152 -14.16 9.06 10.82
N PRO A 153 -15.03 8.99 11.84
CA PRO A 153 -14.67 9.42 13.18
C PRO A 153 -13.56 8.52 13.72
N PHE A 154 -12.57 9.14 14.37
CA PHE A 154 -11.59 8.38 15.11
C PHE A 154 -12.29 7.63 16.25
N PRO A 155 -12.02 6.33 16.45
CA PRO A 155 -12.57 5.61 17.59
C PRO A 155 -12.17 6.35 18.87
N GLN A 156 -13.14 6.95 19.56
CA GLN A 156 -12.88 7.53 20.88
C GLN A 156 -12.65 6.37 21.86
N GLU A 157 -11.61 6.46 22.67
CA GLU A 157 -11.49 5.58 23.82
C GLU A 157 -12.65 5.91 24.75
N VAL A 158 -13.61 4.99 24.85
CA VAL A 158 -14.67 5.08 25.85
C VAL A 158 -14.02 4.63 27.16
N PRO A 159 -13.86 5.52 28.17
CA PRO A 159 -13.38 5.09 29.46
C PRO A 159 -14.39 4.12 30.06
N PHE A 160 -13.92 2.91 30.39
CA PHE A 160 -14.68 1.92 31.14
C PHE A 160 -14.46 2.11 32.65
#